data_AF-A0A9W6QY24-F1
#
_entry.id   AF-A0A9W6QY24-F1
#
_cell.length_a   1.000
_cell.length_b   1.000
_cell.length_c   1.000
_cell.angle_alpha   90.00
_cell.angle_beta   90.00
_cell.angle_gamma   90.00
#
_symmetry.space_group_name_H-M   'P 1'
#
loop_
_entity.id
_entity.type
_entity.pdbx_description
1 polymer ?
#
loop_
_entity_poly.entity_id
_entity_poly.type
_entity_poly.pdbx_seq_one_letter_code
_entity_poly.pdbx_strand_id
1 'polypeptide(L)'
;MGRGRPLQQMEREMIALGIKKSMSSREIGEWIGRDHSVVSREIKRNGGRENYWALRAQRWADQLRKRPKDRKILASPKLAGAVQAGLREKWSPMQMAQRLRREHPEDDSWWVSHETIYQTLFIQAKGTLRSEVREGLRRGRIQRRPRSRASEIWRKIKDMVLISERPPEAEDRAVPGFWEGDLIIGKDHASGDRDSG
;
A
#
# COMPACT_ATOMS: atom_id res chain seq x y z
N MET A 1 6.19 1.67 -21.20
CA MET A 1 5.21 0.77 -21.83
C MET A 1 3.84 1.00 -21.19
N GLY A 2 2.91 1.61 -21.93
CA GLY A 2 1.56 1.91 -21.43
C GLY A 2 0.77 0.64 -21.09
N ARG A 3 -0.11 0.72 -20.10
CA ARG A 3 -1.02 -0.38 -19.73
C ARG A 3 -1.90 -0.72 -20.93
N GLY A 4 -1.55 -1.77 -21.69
CA GLY A 4 -2.35 -2.24 -22.81
C GLY A 4 -3.75 -2.67 -22.34
N ARG A 5 -4.80 -2.24 -23.06
CA ARG A 5 -6.19 -2.63 -22.79
C ARG A 5 -6.32 -4.16 -22.91
N PRO A 6 -6.83 -4.88 -21.89
CA PRO A 6 -7.02 -6.33 -21.99
C PRO A 6 -7.98 -6.68 -23.12
N LEU A 7 -7.81 -7.85 -23.73
CA LEU A 7 -8.83 -8.41 -24.62
C LEU A 7 -10.10 -8.69 -23.82
N GLN A 8 -11.24 -8.40 -24.42
CA GLN A 8 -12.58 -8.72 -23.94
C GLN A 8 -13.00 -10.12 -24.40
N GLN A 9 -14.08 -10.64 -23.81
CA GLN A 9 -14.60 -11.96 -24.17
C GLN A 9 -14.98 -12.03 -25.66
N MET A 10 -15.71 -11.04 -26.17
CA MET A 10 -16.08 -10.95 -27.57
C MET A 10 -14.86 -10.98 -28.50
N GLU A 11 -13.79 -10.24 -28.16
CA GLU A 11 -12.55 -10.25 -28.96
C GLU A 11 -11.90 -11.63 -28.99
N ARG A 12 -11.97 -12.41 -27.90
CA ARG A 12 -11.48 -13.81 -27.86
C ARG A 12 -12.35 -14.75 -28.70
N GLU A 13 -13.67 -14.56 -28.69
CA GLU A 13 -14.58 -15.32 -29.53
C GLU A 13 -14.33 -15.05 -31.02
N MET A 14 -14.08 -13.79 -31.37
CA MET A 14 -13.69 -13.38 -32.72
C MET A 14 -12.34 -13.96 -33.14
N ILE A 15 -11.35 -14.04 -32.23
CA ILE A 15 -10.09 -14.74 -32.49
C ILE A 15 -10.35 -16.23 -32.78
N ALA A 16 -11.21 -16.90 -31.99
CA ALA A 16 -11.54 -18.30 -32.23
C ALA A 16 -12.23 -18.52 -33.58
N LEU A 17 -13.15 -17.62 -33.96
CA LEU A 17 -13.82 -17.65 -35.26
C LEU A 17 -12.82 -17.41 -36.41
N GLY A 18 -11.91 -16.45 -36.25
CA GLY A 18 -10.87 -16.17 -37.23
C GLY A 18 -9.92 -17.35 -37.43
N ILE A 19 -9.57 -18.08 -36.36
CA ILE A 19 -8.79 -19.32 -36.45
C ILE A 19 -9.53 -20.38 -37.26
N LYS A 20 -10.84 -20.60 -37.01
CA LYS A 20 -11.66 -21.55 -37.77
C LYS A 20 -11.79 -21.18 -39.25
N LYS A 21 -11.71 -19.89 -39.57
CA LYS A 21 -11.67 -19.38 -40.94
C LYS A 21 -10.26 -19.37 -41.55
N SER A 22 -9.28 -19.96 -40.88
CA SER A 22 -7.86 -19.99 -41.31
C SER A 22 -7.22 -18.61 -41.49
N MET A 23 -7.77 -17.55 -40.87
CA MET A 23 -7.21 -16.20 -40.95
C MET A 23 -5.89 -16.10 -40.19
N SER A 24 -4.94 -15.34 -40.74
CA SER A 24 -3.68 -14.98 -40.10
C SER A 24 -3.90 -14.08 -38.89
N SER A 25 -2.91 -14.01 -37.99
CA SER A 25 -2.99 -13.11 -36.82
C SER A 25 -3.08 -11.62 -37.21
N ARG A 26 -2.63 -11.24 -38.41
CA ARG A 26 -2.76 -9.88 -38.95
C ARG A 26 -4.20 -9.58 -39.33
N GLU A 27 -4.82 -10.43 -40.14
CA GLU A 27 -6.22 -10.28 -40.55
C GLU A 27 -7.16 -10.31 -39.33
N ILE A 28 -6.91 -11.20 -38.36
CA ILE A 28 -7.70 -11.24 -37.13
C ILE A 28 -7.52 -9.94 -36.35
N GLY A 29 -6.29 -9.43 -36.24
CA GLY A 29 -5.99 -8.17 -35.55
C GLY A 29 -6.72 -6.98 -36.17
N GLU A 30 -6.64 -6.83 -37.49
CA GLU A 30 -7.38 -5.81 -38.24
C GLU A 30 -8.89 -5.93 -38.02
N TRP A 31 -9.43 -7.16 -38.06
CA TRP A 31 -10.85 -7.42 -37.88
C TRP A 31 -11.39 -7.01 -36.51
N ILE A 32 -10.60 -7.18 -35.44
CA ILE A 32 -11.00 -6.81 -34.07
C ILE A 32 -10.45 -5.45 -33.61
N GLY A 33 -9.76 -4.71 -34.48
CA GLY A 33 -9.14 -3.42 -34.14
C GLY A 33 -7.99 -3.53 -33.13
N ARG A 34 -7.19 -4.60 -33.19
CA ARG A 34 -6.04 -4.84 -32.32
C ARG A 34 -4.78 -5.10 -33.12
N ASP A 35 -3.63 -4.75 -32.54
CA ASP A 35 -2.35 -5.12 -33.14
C ASP A 35 -2.19 -6.65 -33.22
N HIS A 36 -1.69 -7.13 -34.37
CA HIS A 36 -1.51 -8.55 -34.66
C HIS A 36 -0.63 -9.28 -33.62
N SER A 37 0.31 -8.58 -32.96
CA SER A 37 1.15 -9.18 -31.94
C SER A 37 0.35 -9.51 -30.67
N VAL A 38 -0.72 -8.77 -30.38
CA VAL A 38 -1.66 -9.06 -29.28
C VAL A 38 -2.39 -10.37 -29.55
N VAL A 39 -2.91 -10.53 -30.77
CA VAL A 39 -3.57 -11.76 -31.22
C VAL A 39 -2.61 -12.95 -31.17
N SER A 40 -1.41 -12.80 -31.75
CA SER A 40 -0.40 -13.86 -31.76
C SER A 40 -0.01 -14.30 -30.34
N ARG A 41 0.24 -13.34 -29.44
CA ARG A 41 0.55 -13.64 -28.03
C ARG A 41 -0.60 -14.29 -27.30
N GLU A 42 -1.84 -13.88 -27.57
CA GLU A 42 -3.03 -14.49 -26.98
C GLU A 42 -3.20 -15.94 -27.44
N ILE A 43 -3.09 -16.20 -28.75
CA ILE A 43 -3.19 -17.55 -29.30
C ILE A 43 -2.09 -18.46 -28.73
N LYS A 44 -0.84 -18.00 -28.78
CA LYS A 44 0.31 -18.77 -28.25
C LYS A 44 0.16 -19.10 -26.77
N ARG A 45 -0.29 -18.16 -25.95
CA ARG A 45 -0.50 -18.36 -24.50
C ARG A 45 -1.59 -19.39 -24.20
N ASN A 46 -2.61 -19.49 -25.06
CA ASN A 46 -3.80 -20.30 -24.82
C ASN A 46 -3.84 -21.59 -25.65
N GLY A 47 -2.68 -22.20 -25.91
CA GLY A 47 -2.59 -23.52 -26.54
C GLY A 47 -2.33 -23.54 -28.04
N GLY A 48 -2.04 -22.37 -28.65
CA GLY A 48 -1.80 -22.28 -30.09
C GLY A 48 -3.11 -22.35 -30.90
N ARG A 49 -3.00 -22.32 -32.23
CA ARG A 49 -4.18 -22.25 -33.11
C ARG A 49 -5.05 -23.51 -33.03
N GLU A 50 -4.44 -24.68 -32.88
CA GLU A 50 -5.15 -25.97 -32.84
C GLU A 50 -6.02 -26.14 -31.58
N ASN A 51 -5.56 -25.60 -30.44
CA ASN A 51 -6.22 -25.80 -29.15
C ASN A 51 -6.84 -24.50 -28.57
N TYR A 52 -6.95 -23.45 -29.38
CA TYR A 52 -7.45 -22.17 -28.91
C TYR A 52 -8.94 -22.26 -28.57
N TRP A 53 -9.29 -21.96 -27.31
CA TRP A 53 -10.68 -21.90 -26.87
C TRP A 53 -10.96 -20.61 -26.10
N ALA A 54 -11.83 -19.76 -26.67
CA ALA A 54 -12.14 -18.43 -26.15
C ALA A 54 -12.62 -18.43 -24.69
N LEU A 55 -13.51 -19.36 -24.34
CA LEU A 55 -14.06 -19.47 -22.98
C LEU A 55 -12.97 -19.84 -21.96
N ARG A 56 -12.07 -20.76 -22.32
CA ARG A 56 -10.92 -21.13 -21.46
C ARG A 56 -9.96 -19.96 -21.30
N ALA A 57 -9.64 -19.26 -22.38
CA ALA A 57 -8.78 -18.09 -22.36
C ALA A 57 -9.36 -16.96 -21.50
N GLN A 58 -10.67 -16.72 -21.58
CA GLN A 58 -11.38 -15.76 -20.74
C GLN A 58 -11.32 -16.15 -19.26
N ARG A 59 -11.67 -17.40 -18.92
CA ARG A 59 -11.60 -17.90 -17.53
C ARG A 59 -10.20 -17.76 -16.94
N TRP A 60 -9.17 -18.09 -17.72
CA TRP A 60 -7.78 -17.94 -17.32
C TRP A 60 -7.42 -16.48 -17.08
N ALA A 61 -7.81 -15.58 -18.00
CA ALA A 61 -7.59 -14.14 -17.85
C ALA A 61 -8.28 -13.58 -16.59
N ASP A 62 -9.50 -14.04 -16.26
CA ASP A 62 -10.21 -13.61 -15.07
C ASP A 62 -9.57 -14.14 -13.78
N GLN A 63 -9.11 -15.39 -13.77
CA GLN A 63 -8.34 -15.95 -12.65
C GLN A 63 -7.06 -15.14 -12.40
N LEU A 64 -6.29 -14.83 -13.46
CA LEU A 64 -5.09 -14.01 -13.35
C LEU A 64 -5.39 -12.56 -12.94
N ARG A 65 -6.55 -12.02 -13.34
CA ARG A 65 -6.98 -10.66 -12.97
C ARG A 65 -7.28 -10.55 -11.47
N LYS A 66 -7.73 -11.62 -10.81
CA LYS A 66 -8.03 -11.62 -9.37
C LYS A 66 -6.82 -11.23 -8.51
N ARG A 67 -5.58 -11.47 -8.98
CA ARG A 67 -4.31 -11.16 -8.29
C ARG A 67 -4.40 -11.24 -6.75
N PRO A 68 -4.84 -12.36 -6.14
CA PRO A 68 -4.75 -12.49 -4.71
C PRO A 68 -3.27 -12.56 -4.34
N LYS A 69 -2.74 -11.53 -3.69
CA LYS A 69 -1.44 -11.65 -3.04
C LYS A 69 -1.72 -12.24 -1.67
N ASP A 70 -1.45 -13.53 -1.51
CA ASP A 70 -1.45 -14.16 -0.20
C ASP A 70 -0.54 -13.32 0.70
N ARG A 71 -1.14 -12.79 1.76
CA ARG A 71 -0.43 -11.85 2.62
C ARG A 71 0.62 -12.62 3.38
N LYS A 72 1.83 -12.07 3.49
CA LYS A 72 2.99 -12.70 4.13
C LYS A 72 2.68 -13.41 5.45
N ILE A 73 1.84 -12.80 6.29
CA ILE A 73 1.43 -13.37 7.58
C ILE A 73 0.51 -14.60 7.40
N LEU A 74 -0.44 -14.57 6.46
CA LEU A 74 -1.35 -15.70 6.19
C LEU A 74 -0.63 -16.86 5.50
N ALA A 75 0.36 -16.56 4.67
CA ALA A 75 1.16 -17.56 3.97
C ALA A 75 2.21 -18.23 4.87
N SER A 76 2.46 -17.71 6.08
CA SER A 76 3.51 -18.19 6.98
C SER A 76 2.93 -18.57 8.35
N PRO A 77 2.73 -19.88 8.65
CA PRO A 77 2.20 -20.33 9.92
C PRO A 77 3.02 -19.86 11.14
N LYS A 78 4.36 -19.88 11.02
CA LYS A 78 5.27 -19.40 12.07
C LYS A 78 5.03 -17.92 12.43
N LEU A 79 4.86 -17.09 11.40
CA LEU A 79 4.66 -15.66 11.56
C LEU A 79 3.25 -15.34 12.08
N ALA A 80 2.24 -16.07 11.61
CA ALA A 80 0.88 -15.98 12.16
C ALA A 80 0.83 -16.33 13.65
N GLY A 81 1.51 -17.40 14.06
CA GLY A 81 1.61 -17.82 15.46
C GLY A 81 2.28 -16.76 16.35
N ALA A 82 3.37 -16.16 15.88
CA ALA A 82 4.06 -15.10 16.61
C ALA A 82 3.21 -13.83 16.76
N VAL A 83 2.46 -13.44 15.72
CA VAL A 83 1.52 -12.32 15.79
C VAL A 83 0.38 -12.64 16.79
N GLN A 84 -0.18 -13.85 16.77
CA GLN A 84 -1.19 -14.27 17.75
C GLN A 84 -0.66 -14.27 19.19
N ALA A 85 0.57 -14.74 19.41
CA ALA A 85 1.23 -14.68 20.71
C ALA A 85 1.37 -13.22 21.20
N GLY A 86 1.86 -12.34 20.33
CA GLY A 86 1.97 -10.90 20.64
C GLY A 86 0.63 -10.25 20.99
N LEU A 87 -0.48 -10.66 20.36
CA LEU A 87 -1.82 -10.18 20.71
C LEU A 87 -2.26 -10.66 22.09
N ARG A 88 -1.99 -11.92 22.47
CA ARG A 88 -2.29 -12.45 23.81
C ARG A 88 -1.55 -11.68 24.90
N GLU A 89 -0.31 -11.28 24.61
CA GLU A 89 0.54 -10.44 25.47
C GLU A 89 0.18 -8.93 25.41
N LYS A 90 -0.90 -8.58 24.71
CA LYS A 90 -1.38 -7.20 24.53
C LYS A 90 -0.39 -6.25 23.87
N TRP A 91 0.52 -6.76 23.06
CA TRP A 91 1.46 -5.95 22.30
C TRP A 91 0.75 -5.20 21.18
N SER A 92 1.16 -3.95 20.94
CA SER A 92 0.72 -3.20 19.77
C SER A 92 1.37 -3.75 18.48
N PRO A 93 0.74 -3.59 17.31
CA PRO A 93 1.33 -3.97 16.02
C PRO A 93 2.71 -3.39 15.75
N MET A 94 3.01 -2.19 16.28
CA MET A 94 4.33 -1.58 16.19
C MET A 94 5.36 -2.32 17.05
N GLN A 95 5.01 -2.70 18.28
CA GLN A 95 5.87 -3.47 19.17
C GLN A 95 6.14 -4.86 18.59
N MET A 96 5.12 -5.54 18.05
CA MET A 96 5.30 -6.83 17.37
C MET A 96 6.28 -6.71 16.20
N ALA A 97 6.08 -5.74 15.29
CA ALA A 97 6.96 -5.56 14.14
C ALA A 97 8.42 -5.28 14.53
N GLN A 98 8.64 -4.42 15.54
CA GLN A 98 9.98 -4.12 16.03
C GLN A 98 10.63 -5.33 16.71
N ARG A 99 9.87 -6.09 17.49
CA ARG A 99 10.38 -7.24 18.22
C ARG A 99 10.75 -8.40 17.30
N LEU A 100 9.87 -8.73 16.34
CA LEU A 100 10.15 -9.73 15.31
C LEU A 100 11.43 -9.41 14.53
N ARG A 101 11.67 -8.13 14.24
CA ARG A 101 12.90 -7.71 13.54
C ARG A 101 14.16 -7.78 14.43
N ARG A 102 14.02 -7.56 15.74
CA ARG A 102 15.13 -7.66 16.70
C ARG A 102 15.49 -9.11 17.03
N GLU A 103 14.49 -9.98 17.14
CA GLU A 103 14.68 -11.40 17.46
C GLU A 103 15.17 -12.21 16.25
N HIS A 104 14.85 -11.75 15.03
CA HIS A 104 15.25 -12.39 13.78
C HIS A 104 15.94 -11.41 12.82
N PRO A 105 17.14 -10.90 13.15
CA PRO A 105 17.83 -9.92 12.31
C PRO A 105 18.39 -10.51 10.99
N GLU A 106 18.58 -11.83 10.91
CA GLU A 106 19.17 -12.48 9.72
C GLU A 106 18.12 -13.20 8.85
N ASP A 107 16.87 -13.29 9.30
CA ASP A 107 15.79 -13.98 8.57
C ASP A 107 14.68 -12.98 8.22
N ASP A 108 14.76 -12.46 7.00
CA ASP A 108 13.82 -11.48 6.46
C ASP A 108 12.38 -12.02 6.36
N SER A 109 12.18 -13.33 6.42
CA SER A 109 10.85 -13.95 6.39
C SER A 109 10.02 -13.58 7.63
N TRP A 110 10.67 -13.17 8.74
CA TRP A 110 10.01 -12.64 9.93
C TRP A 110 9.66 -11.15 9.85
N TRP A 111 10.27 -10.43 8.91
CA TRP A 111 10.14 -8.98 8.85
C TRP A 111 8.79 -8.59 8.24
N VAL A 112 7.95 -7.97 9.05
CA VAL A 112 6.67 -7.39 8.64
C VAL A 112 6.52 -5.98 9.15
N SER A 113 5.90 -5.13 8.33
CA SER A 113 5.53 -3.80 8.80
C SER A 113 4.34 -3.90 9.77
N HIS A 114 4.24 -2.95 10.70
CA HIS A 114 3.08 -2.83 11.57
C HIS A 114 1.78 -2.60 10.78
N GLU A 115 1.86 -2.01 9.58
CA GLU A 115 0.73 -1.86 8.67
C GLU A 115 0.29 -3.21 8.08
N THR A 116 1.23 -4.12 7.77
CA THR A 116 0.94 -5.50 7.35
C THR A 116 0.21 -6.26 8.46
N ILE A 117 0.65 -6.10 9.70
CA ILE A 117 -0.01 -6.70 10.88
C ILE A 117 -1.43 -6.13 10.99
N TYR A 118 -1.60 -4.80 10.99
CA TYR A 118 -2.91 -4.16 11.01
C TYR A 118 -3.83 -4.71 9.91
N GLN A 119 -3.40 -4.67 8.66
CA GLN A 119 -4.18 -5.15 7.53
C GLN A 119 -4.63 -6.60 7.72
N THR A 120 -3.76 -7.45 8.27
CA THR A 120 -4.06 -8.87 8.51
C THR A 120 -5.12 -9.03 9.60
N LEU A 121 -4.99 -8.31 10.72
CA LEU A 121 -6.01 -8.25 11.77
C LEU A 121 -7.36 -7.79 11.21
N PHE A 122 -7.37 -6.80 10.32
CA PHE A 122 -8.59 -6.28 9.69
C PHE A 122 -9.30 -7.27 8.77
N ILE A 123 -8.55 -8.01 7.97
CA ILE A 123 -9.12 -8.97 7.03
C ILE A 123 -9.60 -10.23 7.75
N GLN A 124 -8.85 -10.71 8.74
CA GLN A 124 -9.28 -11.84 9.57
C GLN A 124 -10.47 -11.47 10.47
N ALA A 125 -10.63 -10.21 10.87
CA ALA A 125 -11.77 -9.72 11.64
C ALA A 125 -13.09 -9.56 10.85
N LYS A 126 -13.25 -10.20 9.69
CA LYS A 126 -14.57 -10.43 9.09
C LYS A 126 -15.22 -11.65 9.75
N GLY A 127 -15.72 -11.49 10.99
CA GLY A 127 -16.38 -12.55 11.76
C GLY A 127 -16.23 -12.40 13.29
N THR A 128 -16.54 -13.47 14.03
CA THR A 128 -16.47 -13.59 15.51
C THR A 128 -15.10 -13.23 16.11
N LEU A 129 -14.03 -13.32 15.31
CA LEU A 129 -12.65 -12.91 15.67
C LEU A 129 -12.49 -11.39 15.94
N ARG A 130 -13.53 -10.58 15.70
CA ARG A 130 -13.56 -9.15 16.13
C ARG A 130 -13.41 -8.97 17.63
N SER A 131 -13.97 -9.87 18.45
CA SER A 131 -13.99 -9.70 19.92
C SER A 131 -12.59 -9.90 20.50
N GLU A 132 -11.94 -11.01 20.16
CA GLU A 132 -10.63 -11.40 20.68
C GLU A 132 -9.52 -10.44 20.24
N VAL A 133 -9.55 -9.99 18.97
CA VAL A 133 -8.59 -8.98 18.48
C VAL A 133 -8.82 -7.63 19.16
N ARG A 134 -10.07 -7.28 19.48
CA ARG A 134 -10.38 -6.05 20.24
C ARG A 134 -9.85 -6.14 21.67
N GLU A 135 -10.03 -7.27 22.33
CA GLU A 135 -9.60 -7.50 23.72
C GLU A 135 -8.07 -7.60 23.86
N GLY A 136 -7.39 -8.17 22.85
CA GLY A 136 -5.93 -8.23 22.79
C GLY A 136 -5.26 -6.89 22.44
N LEU A 137 -5.95 -5.97 21.77
CA LEU A 137 -5.37 -4.65 21.47
C LEU A 137 -5.44 -3.74 22.70
N ARG A 138 -4.29 -3.19 23.13
CA ARG A 138 -4.19 -2.24 24.27
C ARG A 138 -5.17 -1.06 24.22
N ARG A 139 -5.60 -0.63 23.02
CA ARG A 139 -6.56 0.48 22.84
C ARG A 139 -7.97 0.02 22.42
N GLY A 140 -8.21 -1.28 22.28
CA GLY A 140 -9.51 -1.85 21.93
C GLY A 140 -10.10 -1.35 20.61
N ARG A 141 -9.29 -0.75 19.74
CA ARG A 141 -9.73 -0.22 18.46
C ARG A 141 -9.35 -1.18 17.38
N ILE A 142 -10.37 -1.75 16.76
CA ILE A 142 -10.21 -2.55 15.57
C ILE A 142 -9.75 -1.60 14.46
N GLN A 143 -10.47 -0.50 14.16
CA GLN A 143 -10.13 0.44 13.08
C GLN A 143 -9.16 1.58 13.45
N ARG A 144 -8.20 1.82 12.56
CA ARG A 144 -7.30 2.98 12.58
C ARG A 144 -8.12 4.23 12.22
N ARG A 145 -7.95 5.32 12.97
CA ARG A 145 -8.41 6.63 12.48
C ARG A 145 -7.55 6.99 11.27
N PRO A 146 -8.13 7.31 10.10
CA PRO A 146 -7.36 7.93 9.04
C PRO A 146 -6.60 9.09 9.66
N ARG A 147 -5.28 9.17 9.43
CA ARG A 147 -4.61 10.47 9.55
C ARG A 147 -5.20 11.25 8.39
N SER A 148 -6.26 12.01 8.64
CA SER A 148 -6.52 13.13 7.77
C SER A 148 -5.21 13.91 7.70
N ARG A 149 -4.72 14.21 6.48
CA ARG A 149 -4.16 15.54 6.29
C ARG A 149 -5.33 16.44 6.62
N ALA A 150 -5.50 16.77 7.90
CA ALA A 150 -6.15 18.00 8.22
C ALA A 150 -5.31 19.00 7.42
N SER A 151 -5.92 19.59 6.38
CA SER A 151 -5.54 20.93 5.97
C SER A 151 -5.20 21.65 7.26
N GLU A 152 -4.00 22.22 7.29
CA GLU A 152 -3.44 22.99 8.37
C GLU A 152 -4.40 24.13 8.74
N ILE A 153 -5.49 23.81 9.42
CA ILE A 153 -6.22 24.74 10.23
C ILE A 153 -5.33 24.82 11.46
N TRP A 154 -4.35 25.71 11.37
CA TRP A 154 -3.65 26.28 12.51
C TRP A 154 -4.71 26.59 13.55
N ARG A 155 -4.83 25.72 14.55
CA ARG A 155 -5.49 26.10 15.78
C ARG A 155 -4.56 27.16 16.36
N LYS A 156 -4.92 28.43 16.15
CA LYS A 156 -4.35 29.59 16.84
C LYS A 156 -4.05 29.15 18.27
N ILE A 157 -2.77 29.12 18.64
CA ILE A 157 -2.38 28.94 20.03
C ILE A 157 -3.12 30.04 20.79
N LYS A 158 -4.00 29.65 21.71
CA LYS A 158 -4.67 30.61 22.58
C LYS A 158 -3.56 31.23 23.44
N ASP A 159 -3.51 32.56 23.47
CA ASP A 159 -2.52 33.35 24.23
C ASP A 159 -1.08 33.32 23.65
N MET A 160 -0.97 33.41 22.31
CA MET A 160 0.32 33.63 21.65
C MET A 160 0.81 35.07 21.92
N VAL A 161 1.88 35.20 22.70
CA VAL A 161 2.56 36.48 22.97
C VAL A 161 3.56 36.74 21.84
N LEU A 162 3.48 37.91 21.21
CA LEU A 162 4.44 38.30 20.17
C LEU A 162 5.82 38.56 20.79
N ILE A 163 6.90 38.35 20.03
CA ILE A 163 8.27 38.62 20.51
C ILE A 163 8.44 40.08 20.95
N SER A 164 7.68 41.00 20.34
CA SER A 164 7.61 42.42 20.72
C SER A 164 6.97 42.69 22.09
N GLU A 165 6.27 41.71 22.68
CA GLU A 165 5.57 41.80 23.97
C GLU A 165 6.28 40.97 25.05
N ARG A 166 7.52 40.55 24.80
CA ARG A 166 8.32 39.77 25.74
C ARG A 166 8.67 40.63 26.97
N PRO A 167 8.57 40.08 28.20
CA PRO A 167 9.05 40.76 29.40
C PRO A 167 10.57 41.03 29.33
N PRO A 168 11.04 42.19 29.79
CA PRO A 168 12.45 42.58 29.70
C PRO A 168 13.39 41.64 30.49
N GLU A 169 12.89 40.84 31.44
CA GLU A 169 13.71 39.87 32.17
C GLU A 169 14.24 38.72 31.28
N ALA A 170 13.69 38.55 30.06
CA ALA A 170 14.11 37.51 29.13
C ALA A 170 15.36 37.86 28.30
N GLU A 171 15.81 39.12 28.29
CA GLU A 171 17.05 39.56 27.65
C GLU A 171 18.29 39.18 28.46
N ASP A 172 18.16 39.08 29.78
CA ASP A 172 19.28 38.88 30.71
C ASP A 172 19.74 37.41 30.79
N ARG A 173 19.01 36.48 30.15
CA ARG A 173 19.34 35.04 29.97
C ARG A 173 19.79 34.28 31.23
N ALA A 174 19.53 34.82 32.42
CA ALA A 174 20.06 34.33 33.69
C ALA A 174 19.26 33.14 34.28
N VAL A 175 18.15 32.74 33.66
CA VAL A 175 17.33 31.60 34.11
C VAL A 175 17.44 30.43 33.11
N PRO A 176 17.73 29.20 33.58
CA PRO A 176 17.69 28.00 32.75
C PRO A 176 16.27 27.76 32.20
N GLY A 177 16.06 28.07 30.91
CA GLY A 177 14.77 28.03 30.23
C GLY A 177 14.66 28.99 29.04
N PHE A 178 15.54 30.00 28.94
CA PHE A 178 15.56 31.00 27.86
C PHE A 178 16.58 30.73 26.74
N TRP A 179 17.09 29.51 26.62
CA TRP A 179 18.14 29.12 25.67
C TRP A 179 17.61 28.33 24.48
N GLU A 180 16.59 28.83 23.79
CA GLU A 180 16.23 28.30 22.46
C GLU A 180 16.21 29.46 21.46
N GLY A 181 16.98 29.29 20.38
CA GLY A 181 17.08 30.26 19.30
C GLY A 181 15.77 30.34 18.51
N ASP A 182 15.29 31.57 18.30
CA ASP A 182 14.06 31.80 17.54
C ASP A 182 14.24 31.35 16.08
N LEU A 183 13.35 30.46 15.63
CA LEU A 183 13.29 30.03 14.24
C LEU A 183 12.65 31.14 13.39
N ILE A 184 13.47 31.84 12.61
CA ILE A 184 12.99 32.84 11.64
C ILE A 184 12.54 32.11 10.36
N ILE A 185 11.24 32.15 10.06
CA ILE A 185 10.69 31.68 8.78
C ILE A 185 10.39 32.93 7.93
N GLY A 186 11.11 33.07 6.82
CA GLY A 186 10.85 34.10 5.81
C GLY A 186 9.52 33.87 5.08
N LYS A 187 8.89 34.95 4.63
CA LYS A 187 7.64 34.93 3.87
C LYS A 187 7.87 34.10 2.60
N ASP A 188 7.03 33.08 2.41
CA ASP A 188 6.98 32.14 1.27
C ASP A 188 7.83 30.86 1.32
N HIS A 189 8.40 30.48 2.47
CA HIS A 189 9.06 29.16 2.67
C HIS A 189 10.17 28.80 1.66
N ALA A 190 10.75 29.79 0.97
CA ALA A 190 11.89 29.59 0.08
C ALA A 190 13.21 29.83 0.84
N SER A 191 14.04 28.80 0.95
CA SER A 191 15.44 28.93 1.37
C SER A 191 16.24 29.56 0.22
N GLY A 192 16.64 30.83 0.37
CA GLY A 192 17.59 31.48 -0.53
C GLY A 192 19.01 31.37 0.03
N ASP A 193 19.86 30.60 -0.64
CA ASP A 193 21.32 30.55 -0.43
C ASP A 193 21.97 31.89 -0.78
N ARG A 194 23.05 32.26 -0.07
CA ARG A 194 24.12 33.11 -0.61
C ARG A 194 25.46 32.72 0.01
N ASP A 195 26.28 32.06 -0.79
CA ASP A 195 27.73 32.10 -0.70
C ASP A 195 28.21 33.55 -0.61
N SER A 196 29.25 33.77 0.20
CA SER A 196 30.07 34.98 0.19
C SER A 196 31.53 34.56 0.07
N GLY A 197 32.03 34.68 -1.17
CA GLY A 197 33.41 34.91 -1.55
C GLY A 197 33.38 35.97 -2.65
#